data_AF-A0A962E5E4-F1
#
_entry.id   AF-A0A962E5E4-F1
#
_cell.length_a   1.000
_cell.length_b   1.000
_cell.length_c   1.000
_cell.angle_alpha   90.00
_cell.angle_beta   90.00
_cell.angle_gamma   90.00
#
_symmetry.space_group_name_H-M   'P 1'
#
loop_
_entity.id
_entity.type
_entity.pdbx_description
1 polymer ?
#
loop_
_entity_poly.entity_id
_entity_poly.type
_entity_poly.pdbx_seq_one_letter_code
_entity_poly.pdbx_strand_id
1 'polypeptide(L)'
;MVPLSWPRDAVLAVCVVVDEATASAADGLGKRLASMLCERGAMASWVGESEPLAGEGLWPIRPSRDSATALLLAQVAQTDGFPAHALVIDSAARPHWDLLEARLEIPLDPSCSDAMMLSPAWWTPDEWLQYVMDSFDCLHAEGALAPTFLGIRLSPQASGRPGALQALDQLLGYIQQREAVWLTSVGELARHCARFVSEADGSSARRQP
;
A
#
# COMPACT_ATOMS: atom_id res chain seq x y z
N MET A 1 8.54 -15.74 14.12
CA MET A 1 7.80 -14.65 13.45
C MET A 1 8.16 -13.38 14.20
N VAL A 2 8.89 -12.44 13.59
CA VAL A 2 9.23 -11.18 14.27
C VAL A 2 7.93 -10.38 14.42
N PRO A 3 7.59 -9.85 15.63
CA PRO A 3 6.42 -9.01 15.78
C PRO A 3 6.61 -7.74 14.95
N LEU A 4 5.75 -7.57 13.93
CA LEU A 4 5.71 -6.35 13.14
C LEU A 4 5.32 -5.20 14.09
N SER A 5 6.19 -4.19 14.21
CA SER A 5 5.95 -2.98 14.98
C SER A 5 6.05 -1.79 14.05
N TRP A 6 5.07 -0.89 14.12
CA TRP A 6 5.10 0.34 13.34
C TRP A 6 6.04 1.36 13.99
N PRO A 7 6.67 2.24 13.21
CA PRO A 7 7.50 3.30 13.76
C PRO A 7 6.68 4.26 14.63
N ARG A 8 7.38 4.94 15.57
CA ARG A 8 6.81 6.01 16.42
C ARG A 8 5.64 5.54 17.30
N ASP A 9 5.69 4.30 17.78
CA ASP A 9 4.65 3.70 18.63
C ASP A 9 3.25 3.72 17.98
N ALA A 10 3.20 3.76 16.64
CA ALA A 10 1.94 3.75 15.93
C ALA A 10 1.22 2.41 16.12
N VAL A 11 -0.08 2.49 16.34
CA VAL A 11 -0.97 1.34 16.50
C VAL A 11 -1.58 0.91 15.17
N LEU A 12 -1.71 1.86 14.24
CA LEU A 12 -2.26 1.65 12.91
C LEU A 12 -1.34 2.28 11.86
N ALA A 13 -0.98 1.50 10.84
CA ALA A 13 -0.37 2.01 9.62
C ALA A 13 -1.44 2.20 8.55
N VAL A 14 -1.49 3.40 7.95
CA VAL A 14 -2.40 3.71 6.85
C VAL A 14 -1.57 4.00 5.62
N CYS A 15 -1.77 3.20 4.57
CA CYS A 15 -1.11 3.40 3.28
C CYS A 15 -2.13 3.80 2.23
N VAL A 16 -1.96 5.00 1.67
CA VAL A 16 -2.73 5.45 0.52
C VAL A 16 -2.00 5.01 -0.75
N VAL A 17 -2.69 4.23 -1.56
CA VAL A 17 -2.19 3.64 -2.79
C VAL A 17 -2.91 4.29 -3.97
N VAL A 18 -2.17 4.92 -4.87
CA VAL A 18 -2.75 5.50 -6.09
C VAL A 18 -2.57 4.54 -7.26
N ASP A 19 -3.66 4.24 -7.95
CA ASP A 19 -3.63 3.45 -9.18
C ASP A 19 -3.11 4.29 -10.36
N GLU A 20 -1.90 3.99 -10.79
CA GLU A 20 -1.21 4.64 -11.91
C GLU A 20 -1.94 4.45 -13.25
N ALA A 21 -2.61 3.32 -13.47
CA ALA A 21 -3.27 3.02 -14.74
C ALA A 21 -4.38 4.04 -15.05
N THR A 22 -5.06 4.50 -14.00
CA THR A 22 -6.18 5.44 -14.10
C THR A 22 -5.73 6.91 -14.17
N ALA A 23 -4.47 7.22 -13.91
CA ALA A 23 -3.94 8.59 -13.99
C ALA A 23 -4.01 9.16 -15.43
N SER A 24 -3.83 8.31 -16.44
CA SER A 24 -3.89 8.69 -17.85
C SER A 24 -5.31 9.09 -18.30
N ALA A 25 -6.33 8.44 -17.74
CA ALA A 25 -7.75 8.64 -18.03
C ALA A 25 -8.39 9.78 -17.23
N ALA A 26 -7.64 10.41 -16.32
CA ALA A 26 -8.15 11.46 -15.45
C ALA A 26 -8.23 12.84 -16.14
N ASP A 27 -9.23 13.62 -15.75
CA ASP A 27 -9.38 15.01 -16.18
C ASP A 27 -8.48 15.96 -15.36
N GLY A 28 -8.48 17.27 -15.67
CA GLY A 28 -7.53 18.25 -15.15
C GLY A 28 -7.33 18.24 -13.61
N LEU A 29 -8.40 18.06 -12.82
CA LEU A 29 -8.29 17.94 -11.36
C LEU A 29 -7.68 16.60 -10.92
N GLY A 30 -8.10 15.49 -11.54
CA GLY A 30 -7.52 14.17 -11.28
C GLY A 30 -6.04 14.10 -11.67
N LYS A 31 -5.64 14.70 -12.79
CA LYS A 31 -4.22 14.81 -13.18
C LYS A 31 -3.38 15.57 -12.15
N ARG A 32 -3.92 16.64 -11.56
CA ARG A 32 -3.26 17.38 -10.47
C ARG A 32 -3.15 16.54 -9.20
N LEU A 33 -4.21 15.82 -8.84
CA LEU A 33 -4.21 14.89 -7.71
C LEU A 33 -3.14 13.80 -7.90
N ALA A 34 -3.07 13.20 -9.09
CA ALA A 34 -2.06 12.21 -9.44
C ALA A 34 -0.63 12.76 -9.31
N SER A 35 -0.36 13.95 -9.85
CA SER A 35 0.95 14.61 -9.75
C SER A 35 1.37 14.84 -8.29
N MET A 36 0.47 15.39 -7.47
CA MET A 36 0.71 15.66 -6.06
C MET A 36 0.99 14.38 -5.26
N LEU A 37 0.29 13.29 -5.56
CA LEU A 37 0.47 12.01 -4.88
C LEU A 37 1.75 11.29 -5.35
N CYS A 38 2.13 11.46 -6.62
CA CYS A 38 3.40 10.98 -7.16
C CYS A 38 4.61 11.67 -6.50
N GLU A 39 4.57 13.00 -6.36
CA GLU A 39 5.61 13.77 -5.64
C GLU A 39 5.78 13.33 -4.18
N ARG A 40 4.73 12.76 -3.57
CA ARG A 40 4.73 12.22 -2.20
C ARG A 40 5.04 10.72 -2.13
N GLY A 41 5.35 10.07 -3.25
CA GLY A 41 5.70 8.66 -3.33
C GLY A 41 4.54 7.68 -3.09
N ALA A 42 3.29 8.11 -3.26
CA ALA A 42 2.09 7.34 -2.93
C ALA A 42 1.56 6.44 -4.08
N MET A 43 2.37 6.16 -5.11
CA MET A 43 1.94 5.37 -6.28
C MET A 43 2.25 3.87 -6.13
N ALA A 44 1.34 3.03 -6.63
CA ALA A 44 1.59 1.62 -6.88
C ALA A 44 1.03 1.20 -8.24
N SER A 45 1.63 0.18 -8.82
CA SER A 45 1.10 -0.48 -10.02
C SER A 45 0.06 -1.52 -9.62
N TRP A 46 -1.19 -1.34 -10.05
CA TRP A 46 -2.21 -2.37 -9.91
C TRP A 46 -2.06 -3.42 -11.03
N VAL A 47 -1.88 -4.68 -10.64
CA VAL A 47 -2.07 -5.83 -11.53
C VAL A 47 -3.40 -6.41 -11.11
N GLY A 48 -4.36 -6.52 -12.03
CA GLY A 48 -5.72 -6.98 -11.70
C GLY A 48 -5.78 -8.38 -11.10
N GLU A 49 -6.99 -8.86 -10.78
CA GLU A 49 -7.21 -10.24 -10.36
C GLU A 49 -6.37 -11.15 -11.24
N SER A 50 -5.42 -11.83 -10.60
CA SER A 50 -4.36 -12.56 -11.26
C SER A 50 -4.97 -13.56 -12.26
N GLU A 51 -4.95 -13.22 -13.55
CA GLU A 51 -4.80 -14.29 -14.53
C GLU A 51 -3.39 -14.86 -14.30
N PRO A 52 -3.25 -16.19 -14.12
CA PRO A 52 -1.93 -16.78 -14.15
C PRO A 52 -1.36 -16.47 -15.53
N LEU A 53 -0.18 -15.85 -15.58
CA LEU A 53 0.55 -15.63 -16.83
C LEU A 53 0.87 -16.99 -17.46
N ALA A 54 -0.08 -17.52 -18.21
CA ALA A 54 0.09 -18.64 -19.12
C ALA A 54 0.76 -18.08 -20.38
N GLY A 55 2.07 -17.87 -20.27
CA GLY A 55 2.91 -17.46 -21.39
C GLY A 55 4.25 -18.15 -21.24
N GLU A 56 4.41 -19.29 -21.92
CA GLU A 56 5.70 -19.96 -22.04
C GLU A 56 6.73 -19.01 -22.66
N GLY A 57 7.86 -18.83 -21.98
CA GLY A 57 9.04 -18.21 -22.57
C GLY A 57 9.84 -17.37 -21.60
N LEU A 58 10.88 -17.98 -21.02
CA LEU A 58 11.99 -17.36 -20.28
C LEU A 58 11.66 -16.81 -18.88
N TRP A 59 11.58 -17.73 -17.92
CA TRP A 59 11.71 -17.43 -16.49
C TRP A 59 13.16 -16.97 -16.19
N PRO A 60 13.42 -15.81 -15.57
CA PRO A 60 14.74 -15.54 -15.02
C PRO A 60 14.92 -16.44 -13.80
N ILE A 61 15.92 -17.33 -13.88
CA ILE A 61 16.50 -18.16 -12.80
C ILE A 61 15.94 -17.82 -11.42
N ARG A 62 15.13 -18.74 -10.82
CA ARG A 62 14.70 -18.60 -9.42
C ARG A 62 15.94 -18.43 -8.54
N PRO A 63 16.14 -17.29 -7.86
CA PRO A 63 17.24 -17.16 -6.92
C PRO A 63 16.99 -18.14 -5.76
N SER A 64 18.06 -18.73 -5.21
CA SER A 64 17.96 -19.48 -3.96
C SER A 64 17.45 -18.55 -2.85
N ARG A 65 16.89 -19.14 -1.77
CA ARG A 65 16.32 -18.42 -0.62
C ARG A 65 17.27 -17.35 -0.05
N ASP A 66 18.58 -17.63 -0.05
CA ASP A 66 19.63 -16.70 0.41
C ASP A 66 19.95 -15.56 -0.59
N SER A 67 19.64 -15.76 -1.88
CA SER A 67 19.90 -14.79 -2.95
C SER A 67 18.72 -13.85 -3.19
N ALA A 68 17.49 -14.32 -2.97
CA ALA A 68 16.26 -13.55 -3.17
C ALA A 68 16.15 -12.38 -2.18
N THR A 69 16.48 -12.61 -0.90
CA THR A 69 16.55 -11.54 0.10
C THR A 69 17.62 -10.50 -0.25
N ALA A 70 18.80 -10.93 -0.70
CA ALA A 70 19.87 -10.01 -1.09
C ALA A 70 19.53 -9.17 -2.32
N LEU A 71 18.88 -9.77 -3.33
CA LEU A 71 18.36 -9.05 -4.49
C LEU A 71 17.24 -8.09 -4.11
N LEU A 72 16.33 -8.51 -3.23
CA LEU A 72 15.26 -7.66 -2.72
C LEU A 72 15.81 -6.44 -1.99
N LEU A 73 16.74 -6.63 -1.05
CA LEU A 73 17.38 -5.55 -0.31
C LEU A 73 18.17 -4.62 -1.24
N ALA A 74 18.86 -5.17 -2.25
CA ALA A 74 19.55 -4.38 -3.26
C ALA A 74 18.59 -3.60 -4.16
N GLN A 75 17.42 -4.14 -4.51
CA GLN A 75 16.39 -3.48 -5.29
C GLN A 75 15.75 -2.33 -4.50
N VAL A 76 15.45 -2.57 -3.23
CA VAL A 76 14.89 -1.58 -2.28
C VAL A 76 15.90 -0.45 -2.01
N ALA A 77 17.21 -0.75 -1.96
CA ALA A 77 18.26 0.22 -1.72
C ALA A 77 18.66 1.04 -2.97
N GLN A 78 18.53 0.48 -4.17
CA GLN A 78 18.89 1.15 -5.43
C GLN A 78 17.84 2.15 -5.92
N THR A 79 16.69 2.20 -5.28
CA THR A 79 15.56 2.94 -5.80
C THR A 79 15.16 4.07 -4.85
N ASP A 80 15.74 5.24 -5.10
CA ASP A 80 15.31 6.54 -4.56
C ASP A 80 13.95 7.00 -5.13
N GLY A 81 13.04 6.06 -5.42
CA GLY A 81 11.72 6.31 -5.99
C GLY A 81 11.21 5.29 -7.02
N PHE A 82 11.41 3.97 -6.85
CA PHE A 82 10.75 3.02 -7.77
C PHE A 82 9.30 2.75 -7.40
N PRO A 83 8.47 2.41 -8.41
CA PRO A 83 7.28 1.62 -8.19
C PRO A 83 7.73 0.28 -7.62
N ALA A 84 7.47 0.04 -6.34
CA ALA A 84 7.20 -1.33 -5.96
C ALA A 84 6.10 -1.80 -6.92
N HIS A 85 6.27 -2.95 -7.60
CA HIS A 85 5.12 -3.71 -8.08
C HIS A 85 4.36 -4.16 -6.83
N ALA A 86 3.71 -3.21 -6.16
CA ALA A 86 2.96 -3.45 -4.96
C ALA A 86 1.66 -4.07 -5.43
N LEU A 87 1.58 -5.40 -5.30
CA LEU A 87 0.37 -6.10 -5.65
C LEU A 87 -0.64 -5.85 -4.54
N VAL A 88 -1.75 -5.25 -4.93
CA VAL A 88 -2.93 -5.15 -4.09
C VAL A 88 -3.56 -6.54 -4.02
N ILE A 89 -3.58 -7.13 -2.82
CA ILE A 89 -4.15 -8.46 -2.59
C ILE A 89 -5.25 -8.40 -1.53
N ASP A 90 -6.30 -9.19 -1.72
CA ASP A 90 -7.46 -9.27 -0.81
C ASP A 90 -7.26 -10.34 0.30
N SER A 91 -6.14 -11.06 0.30
CA SER A 91 -5.97 -12.29 1.10
C SER A 91 -5.03 -12.18 2.30
N ALA A 92 -4.34 -11.05 2.49
CA ALA A 92 -3.36 -10.90 3.57
C ALA A 92 -3.88 -9.98 4.69
N ALA A 93 -3.52 -10.31 5.93
CA ALA A 93 -3.83 -9.44 7.08
C ALA A 93 -2.85 -8.26 7.23
N ARG A 94 -1.66 -8.35 6.61
CA ARG A 94 -0.56 -7.37 6.78
C ARG A 94 0.31 -7.24 5.53
N PRO A 95 0.91 -6.07 5.29
CA PRO A 95 1.88 -5.87 4.21
C PRO A 95 3.12 -6.73 4.41
N HIS A 96 3.56 -7.43 3.37
CA HIS A 96 4.76 -8.27 3.42
C HIS A 96 5.40 -8.41 2.05
N TRP A 97 6.68 -8.77 2.03
CA TRP A 97 7.38 -9.09 0.79
C TRP A 97 7.16 -10.54 0.40
N ASP A 98 6.66 -10.77 -0.82
CA ASP A 98 6.79 -12.05 -1.48
C ASP A 98 8.21 -12.13 -2.07
N LEU A 99 9.04 -12.98 -1.46
CA LEU A 99 10.43 -13.16 -1.86
C LEU A 99 10.57 -13.94 -3.16
N LEU A 100 9.58 -14.76 -3.53
CA LEU A 100 9.63 -15.55 -4.76
C LEU A 100 9.38 -14.66 -5.97
N GLU A 101 8.39 -13.77 -5.85
CA GLU A 101 7.99 -12.84 -6.90
C GLU A 101 8.69 -11.47 -6.78
N ALA A 102 9.58 -11.32 -5.78
CA ALA A 102 10.33 -10.10 -5.50
C ALA A 102 9.45 -8.82 -5.46
N ARG A 103 8.27 -8.93 -4.83
CA ARG A 103 7.25 -7.88 -4.84
C ARG A 103 6.65 -7.65 -3.46
N LEU A 104 6.19 -6.42 -3.21
CA LEU A 104 5.49 -6.08 -1.98
C LEU A 104 4.02 -6.44 -2.17
N GLU A 105 3.44 -7.19 -1.25
CA GLU A 105 2.01 -7.46 -1.24
C GLU A 105 1.35 -6.59 -0.18
N ILE A 106 0.37 -5.78 -0.61
CA ILE A 106 -0.36 -4.84 0.24
C ILE A 106 -1.80 -5.31 0.37
N PRO A 107 -2.26 -5.67 1.58
CA PRO A 107 -3.66 -5.92 1.85
C PRO A 107 -4.55 -4.74 1.49
N LEU A 108 -5.65 -4.98 0.81
CA LEU A 108 -6.65 -3.95 0.58
C LEU A 108 -8.04 -4.56 0.56
N ASP A 109 -8.92 -4.03 1.40
CA ASP A 109 -10.35 -4.23 1.25
C ASP A 109 -10.82 -3.52 -0.04
N PRO A 110 -11.43 -4.23 -1.00
CA PRO A 110 -11.99 -3.62 -2.21
C PRO A 110 -12.93 -2.44 -1.93
N SER A 111 -13.63 -2.48 -0.80
CA SER A 111 -14.54 -1.43 -0.31
C SER A 111 -13.80 -0.15 0.10
N CYS A 112 -12.55 -0.27 0.56
CA CYS A 112 -11.67 0.87 0.83
C CYS A 112 -11.05 1.46 -0.45
N SER A 113 -11.54 1.06 -1.63
CA SER A 113 -11.22 1.70 -2.90
C SER A 113 -12.27 2.73 -3.29
N ASP A 114 -11.79 3.89 -3.75
CA ASP A 114 -12.64 4.93 -4.33
C ASP A 114 -13.30 4.53 -5.67
N ALA A 115 -12.92 3.38 -6.24
CA ALA A 115 -13.60 2.78 -7.38
C ALA A 115 -15.09 2.53 -7.10
N MET A 116 -15.47 2.35 -5.83
CA MET A 116 -16.86 2.25 -5.39
C MET A 116 -17.70 3.49 -5.74
N MET A 117 -17.07 4.64 -6.00
CA MET A 117 -17.75 5.87 -6.44
C MET A 117 -17.85 6.03 -7.97
N LEU A 118 -17.24 5.14 -8.76
CA LEU A 118 -17.22 5.27 -10.23
C LEU A 118 -18.60 5.01 -10.84
N SER A 119 -19.37 4.11 -10.23
CA SER A 119 -20.74 3.80 -10.65
C SER A 119 -21.75 4.47 -9.73
N PRO A 120 -22.78 5.14 -10.26
CA PRO A 120 -23.88 5.68 -9.44
C PRO A 120 -24.72 4.59 -8.76
N ALA A 121 -24.55 3.31 -9.12
CA ALA A 121 -25.26 2.19 -8.53
C ALA A 121 -24.56 1.56 -7.31
N TRP A 122 -23.36 2.01 -6.97
CA TRP A 122 -22.57 1.45 -5.87
C TRP A 122 -22.67 2.35 -4.65
N TRP A 123 -21.77 3.32 -4.50
CA TRP A 123 -21.77 4.24 -3.37
C TRP A 123 -21.65 5.70 -3.80
N THR A 124 -22.33 6.55 -3.06
CA THR A 124 -22.08 7.99 -3.03
C THR A 124 -20.75 8.29 -2.33
N PRO A 125 -20.15 9.48 -2.55
CA PRO A 125 -18.93 9.87 -1.84
C PRO A 125 -19.06 9.88 -0.31
N ASP A 126 -20.24 10.21 0.21
CA ASP A 126 -20.50 10.23 1.65
C ASP A 126 -20.57 8.81 2.24
N GLU A 127 -21.19 7.87 1.52
CA GLU A 127 -21.22 6.45 1.91
C GLU A 127 -19.83 5.84 1.92
N TRP A 128 -19.03 6.12 0.88
CA TRP A 128 -17.62 5.67 0.83
C TRP A 128 -16.79 6.28 1.95
N LEU A 129 -16.90 7.59 2.19
CA LEU A 129 -16.21 8.27 3.29
C LEU A 129 -16.54 7.62 4.63
N GLN A 130 -17.83 7.44 4.94
CA GLN A 130 -18.26 6.86 6.20
C GLN A 130 -17.72 5.44 6.36
N TYR A 131 -17.80 4.61 5.33
CA TYR A 131 -17.27 3.25 5.36
C TYR A 131 -15.77 3.20 5.68
N VAL A 132 -14.97 4.05 5.03
CA VAL A 132 -13.52 4.08 5.27
C VAL A 132 -13.21 4.63 6.66
N MET A 133 -13.97 5.60 7.17
CA MET A 133 -13.82 6.12 8.53
C MET A 133 -14.15 5.06 9.59
N ASP A 134 -15.23 4.30 9.40
CA ASP A 134 -15.63 3.22 10.30
C ASP A 134 -14.57 2.10 10.29
N SER A 135 -14.03 1.77 9.12
CA SER A 135 -12.95 0.80 8.95
C SER A 135 -11.67 1.26 9.65
N PHE A 136 -11.34 2.54 9.52
CA PHE A 136 -10.22 3.17 10.22
C PHE A 136 -10.40 3.08 11.74
N ASP A 137 -11.57 3.46 12.27
CA ASP A 137 -11.81 3.49 13.72
C ASP A 137 -11.75 2.09 14.33
N CYS A 138 -12.31 1.09 13.63
CA CYS A 138 -12.23 -0.31 14.02
C CYS A 138 -10.77 -0.77 14.12
N LEU A 139 -9.99 -0.57 13.04
CA LEU A 139 -8.59 -1.00 13.00
C LEU A 139 -7.70 -0.20 13.96
N HIS A 140 -8.00 1.08 14.20
CA HIS A 140 -7.28 1.92 15.16
C HIS A 140 -7.48 1.41 16.59
N ALA A 141 -8.74 1.09 16.95
CA ALA A 141 -9.06 0.52 18.26
C ALA A 141 -8.41 -0.86 18.46
N GLU A 142 -8.47 -1.75 17.46
CA GLU A 142 -7.78 -3.04 17.49
C GLU A 142 -6.25 -2.89 17.57
N GLY A 143 -5.72 -1.86 16.92
CA GLY A 143 -4.31 -1.47 16.92
C GLY A 143 -3.72 -1.34 18.32
N ALA A 144 -4.51 -0.90 19.28
CA ALA A 144 -4.08 -0.75 20.69
C ALA A 144 -3.71 -2.09 21.34
N LEU A 145 -4.27 -3.20 20.85
CA LEU A 145 -3.94 -4.56 21.29
C LEU A 145 -2.81 -5.16 20.47
N ALA A 146 -2.87 -5.00 19.14
CA ALA A 146 -1.84 -5.47 18.23
C ALA A 146 -1.79 -4.59 16.98
N PRO A 147 -0.61 -4.24 16.46
CA PRO A 147 -0.49 -3.36 15.30
C PRO A 147 -1.31 -3.84 14.09
N THR A 148 -2.12 -2.94 13.53
CA THR A 148 -3.03 -3.16 12.40
C THR A 148 -2.62 -2.35 11.17
N PHE A 149 -3.24 -2.64 10.02
CA PHE A 149 -2.95 -1.99 8.75
C PHE A 149 -4.23 -1.66 8.00
N LEU A 150 -4.31 -0.47 7.41
CA LEU A 150 -5.36 -0.05 6.49
C LEU A 150 -4.74 0.41 5.16
N GLY A 151 -5.09 -0.29 4.08
CA GLY A 151 -4.86 0.19 2.71
C GLY A 151 -6.05 1.01 2.24
N ILE A 152 -5.80 2.12 1.54
CA ILE A 152 -6.83 2.90 0.85
C ILE A 152 -6.40 3.06 -0.60
N ARG A 153 -7.21 2.60 -1.55
CA ARG A 153 -6.89 2.73 -2.98
C ARG A 153 -7.62 3.90 -3.59
N LEU A 154 -6.86 4.80 -4.20
CA LEU A 154 -7.35 5.97 -4.90
C LEU A 154 -7.09 5.89 -6.40
N SER A 155 -8.10 6.18 -7.19
CA SER A 155 -8.03 6.44 -8.61
C SER A 155 -8.19 7.94 -8.84
N PRO A 156 -7.25 8.58 -9.56
CA PRO A 156 -7.41 9.98 -9.98
C PRO A 156 -8.69 10.22 -10.81
N GLN A 157 -9.26 9.19 -11.43
CA GLN A 157 -10.53 9.27 -12.16
C GLN A 157 -11.73 9.38 -11.21
N ALA A 158 -11.71 8.69 -10.07
CA ALA A 158 -12.80 8.70 -9.10
C ALA A 158 -12.68 9.90 -8.15
N SER A 159 -11.65 9.93 -7.32
CA SER A 159 -11.45 10.98 -6.32
C SER A 159 -11.11 12.36 -6.91
N GLY A 160 -10.64 12.41 -8.16
CA GLY A 160 -10.40 13.66 -8.88
C GLY A 160 -11.67 14.39 -9.34
N ARG A 161 -12.86 13.78 -9.19
CA ARG A 161 -14.14 14.40 -9.55
C ARG A 161 -14.51 15.46 -8.51
N PRO A 162 -15.03 16.63 -8.92
CA PRO A 162 -15.41 17.70 -7.98
C PRO A 162 -16.34 17.25 -6.85
N GLY A 163 -17.31 16.37 -7.15
CA GLY A 163 -18.24 15.85 -6.15
C GLY A 163 -17.65 14.82 -5.17
N ALA A 164 -16.49 14.23 -5.48
CA ALA A 164 -15.81 13.25 -4.63
C ALA A 164 -14.60 13.85 -3.88
N LEU A 165 -14.04 14.95 -4.39
CA LEU A 165 -12.85 15.59 -3.83
C LEU A 165 -13.05 16.02 -2.37
N GLN A 166 -14.25 16.51 -2.03
CA GLN A 166 -14.59 16.91 -0.66
C GLN A 166 -14.60 15.72 0.31
N ALA A 167 -15.04 14.54 -0.13
CA ALA A 167 -15.00 13.33 0.69
C ALA A 167 -13.54 12.90 0.95
N LEU A 168 -12.69 12.94 -0.08
CA LEU A 168 -11.25 12.65 0.08
C LEU A 168 -10.57 13.64 1.05
N ASP A 169 -10.84 14.94 0.92
CA ASP A 169 -10.26 15.96 1.81
C ASP A 169 -10.67 15.74 3.27
N GLN A 170 -11.95 15.45 3.50
CA GLN A 170 -12.47 15.12 4.83
C GLN A 170 -11.81 13.85 5.40
N LEU A 171 -11.67 12.79 4.60
CA LEU A 171 -11.01 11.56 5.02
C LEU A 171 -9.55 11.80 5.45
N LEU A 172 -8.79 12.52 4.63
CA LEU A 172 -7.39 12.81 4.92
C LEU A 172 -7.26 13.71 6.17
N GLY A 173 -8.15 14.69 6.32
CA GLY A 173 -8.24 15.52 7.51
C GLY A 173 -8.59 14.71 8.76
N TYR A 174 -9.52 13.77 8.65
CA TYR A 174 -9.93 12.87 9.73
C TYR A 174 -8.76 12.02 10.22
N ILE A 175 -8.03 11.37 9.31
CA ILE A 175 -6.90 10.50 9.65
C ILE A 175 -5.76 11.31 10.28
N GLN A 176 -5.47 12.52 9.76
CA GLN A 176 -4.38 13.37 10.28
C GLN A 176 -4.62 13.87 11.71
N GLN A 177 -5.88 13.92 12.16
CA GLN A 177 -6.23 14.35 13.52
C GLN A 177 -6.11 13.23 14.56
N ARG A 178 -5.83 11.99 14.14
CA ARG A 178 -5.77 10.82 15.01
C ARG A 178 -4.33 10.54 15.44
N GLU A 179 -4.15 10.31 16.74
CA GLU A 179 -2.85 9.97 17.31
C GLU A 179 -2.46 8.51 17.04
N ALA A 180 -1.17 8.19 17.19
CA ALA A 180 -0.64 6.84 17.00
C ALA A 180 -0.95 6.23 15.62
N VAL A 181 -1.09 7.06 14.59
CA VAL A 181 -1.23 6.63 13.19
C VAL A 181 0.07 6.87 12.44
N TRP A 182 0.54 5.86 11.72
CA TRP A 182 1.59 6.02 10.74
C TRP A 182 0.99 6.13 9.34
N LEU A 183 0.80 7.38 8.88
CA LEU A 183 0.55 7.67 7.47
C LEU A 183 1.82 7.41 6.67
N THR A 184 1.76 6.47 5.73
CA THR A 184 2.93 5.96 5.01
C THR A 184 2.71 5.90 3.51
N SER A 185 3.75 6.23 2.76
CA SER A 185 3.81 5.95 1.32
C SER A 185 4.14 4.48 1.05
N VAL A 186 3.85 4.00 -0.16
CA VAL A 186 4.18 2.63 -0.59
C VAL A 186 5.68 2.37 -0.45
N GLY A 187 6.52 3.34 -0.83
CA GLY A 187 7.98 3.22 -0.71
C GLY A 187 8.48 3.18 0.74
N GLU A 188 7.87 3.93 1.65
CA GLU A 188 8.21 3.86 3.08
C GLU A 188 7.77 2.54 3.70
N LEU A 189 6.58 2.05 3.35
CA LEU A 189 6.09 0.74 3.76
C LEU A 189 7.00 -0.39 3.26
N ALA A 190 7.38 -0.35 1.98
CA ALA A 190 8.30 -1.29 1.34
C ALA A 190 9.64 -1.37 2.11
N ARG A 191 10.25 -0.21 2.38
CA ARG A 191 11.51 -0.11 3.15
C ARG A 191 11.36 -0.62 4.57
N HIS A 192 10.22 -0.36 5.21
CA HIS A 192 9.95 -0.84 6.56
C HIS A 192 9.81 -2.36 6.59
N CYS A 193 8.99 -2.94 5.71
CA CYS A 193 8.82 -4.39 5.59
C CYS A 193 10.13 -5.10 5.25
N ALA A 194 11.01 -4.50 4.44
CA ALA A 194 12.29 -5.09 4.06
C ALA A 194 13.24 -5.31 5.26
N ARG A 195 13.14 -4.47 6.31
CA ARG A 195 13.94 -4.62 7.53
C ARG A 195 13.64 -5.94 8.24
N PHE A 196 12.38 -6.36 8.26
CA PHE A 196 11.96 -7.60 8.93
C PHE A 196 12.32 -8.85 8.13
N VAL A 197 12.48 -8.75 6.81
CA VAL A 197 13.01 -9.85 5.99
C VAL A 197 14.48 -10.14 6.37
N SER A 198 15.29 -9.09 6.55
CA SER A 198 16.69 -9.22 6.97
C SER A 198 16.87 -9.85 8.36
N GLU A 199 15.91 -9.66 9.26
CA GLU A 199 15.93 -10.20 10.63
C GLU A 199 15.49 -11.67 10.69
N ALA A 200 14.54 -12.08 9.83
CA ALA A 200 14.08 -13.46 9.73
C ALA A 200 15.16 -14.43 9.20
N ASP A 201 16.09 -13.93 8.39
CA ASP A 201 17.19 -14.71 7.79
C ASP A 201 18.43 -14.86 8.70
N GLY A 202 18.39 -14.37 9.96
CA GLY A 202 19.41 -14.70 10.97
C GLY A 202 20.84 -14.16 10.71
N SER A 203 20.99 -13.17 9.84
CA SER A 203 22.32 -12.59 9.53
C SER A 203 22.83 -11.58 10.56
N SER A 204 22.04 -11.23 11.58
CA SER A 204 22.48 -10.45 12.74
C SER A 204 23.30 -11.25 13.77
N ALA A 205 23.45 -12.57 13.61
CA ALA A 205 24.23 -13.44 14.51
C ALA A 205 25.75 -13.48 14.24
N ARG A 206 26.30 -12.67 13.33
CA ARG A 206 27.76 -12.52 13.16
C ARG A 206 28.19 -11.06 13.18
N ARG A 207 27.95 -10.39 14.30
CA ARG A 207 28.86 -9.33 14.75
C ARG A 207 29.38 -9.69 16.13
N GLN A 208 30.63 -10.15 16.16
CA GLN A 208 31.64 -9.85 17.18
C GLN A 208 32.89 -10.72 16.96
N PRO A 209 34.07 -10.26 17.37
CA PRO A 209 34.68 -8.95 17.18
C PRO A 209 35.82 -8.98 16.15
#